data_AF-A0A941ENA2-F1
#
_entry.id   AF-A0A941ENA2-F1
#
_cell.length_a   1.000
_cell.length_b   1.000
_cell.length_c   1.000
_cell.angle_alpha   90.00
_cell.angle_beta   90.00
_cell.angle_gamma   90.00
#
_symmetry.space_group_name_H-M   'P 1'
#
loop_
_entity.id
_entity.type
_entity.pdbx_description
1 polymer ?
#
loop_
_entity_poly.entity_id
_entity_poly.type
_entity_poly.pdbx_seq_one_letter_code
_entity_poly.pdbx_strand_id
1 'polypeptide(L)'
;MSTSTAGEEIVPTTLGGKAADYLDQRLGIAGAAKKNLRKIFPDHWSFMLGEVCLYSFIILLLSGIFLTLFFTPSMGDVTYNGSYTPLDGIRMSEAYASTLNLSFDVRGGLLMRQIHHWAALVFVMGIMVHMLRVFFTGAFRKPRELNWIIGFGLFTLALAEGFCGYSLPDDLLSGTGLRIMQGLVLSIPIVGTYISFFLFGGQFPGHDIVPRLFTIHILLVPGLILGLITAHLILVFYQKHTQWAGPGRNDKNVVGLPLMPVYMAKAGGFFFVVFGFIALLGGLVSINPIWVYGPYVPNQITAGSQPDFYIGFFEGALRMMPNVEFNFWGHTLSLNVLVPFAVVPGILFGGIALYPFIEAWITGDKREHHILDRPRNMPTRTALGVAGITFYGVGWLNGGNDLIAIRFNLSVESITWVCRFLIILGPIFAFWLTRRICFGLQRRDRDKVLHGAESGIITRSPEGAFSEVHTPLSQGELHKLTAHDVHRPLTLTEVTDANGVPAPNLRRAKLRAKATQWYFGQRVEKPTAEEYHESITSGHH
;
A
#
# COMPACT_ATOMS: atom_id res chain seq x y z
N MET A 1 -38.48 15.97 45.93
CA MET A 1 -39.46 16.22 44.85
C MET A 1 -38.71 16.86 43.69
N SER A 2 -38.30 16.06 42.70
CA SER A 2 -37.67 16.53 41.47
C SER A 2 -38.75 16.58 40.40
N THR A 3 -39.12 17.79 40.00
CA THR A 3 -40.01 18.04 38.87
C THR A 3 -39.29 17.68 37.58
N SER A 4 -39.51 16.46 37.08
CA SER A 4 -39.21 16.11 35.70
C SER A 4 -40.14 16.91 34.80
N THR A 5 -39.64 17.95 34.14
CA THR A 5 -40.31 18.53 32.98
C THR A 5 -40.41 17.43 31.93
N ALA A 6 -41.63 16.90 31.74
CA ALA A 6 -41.98 16.07 30.61
C ALA A 6 -41.65 16.86 29.33
N GLY A 7 -40.59 16.42 28.63
CA GLY A 7 -40.28 16.97 27.32
C GLY A 7 -41.41 16.62 26.36
N GLU A 8 -41.82 17.57 25.53
CA GLU A 8 -42.77 17.35 24.43
C GLU A 8 -42.40 16.07 23.67
N GLU A 9 -43.38 15.17 23.53
CA GLU A 9 -43.28 14.02 22.66
C GLU A 9 -43.17 14.54 21.22
N ILE A 10 -41.95 14.51 20.66
CA ILE A 10 -41.70 14.95 19.28
C ILE A 10 -42.35 13.92 18.37
N VAL A 11 -43.61 14.15 17.97
CA VAL A 11 -44.32 13.28 17.03
C VAL A 11 -43.75 13.53 15.62
N PRO A 12 -43.05 12.55 15.01
CA PRO A 12 -42.49 12.75 13.68
C PRO A 12 -43.58 12.96 12.63
N THR A 13 -43.47 14.06 11.87
CA THR A 13 -44.47 14.45 10.86
C THR A 13 -44.20 13.83 9.49
N THR A 14 -42.96 13.44 9.20
CA THR A 14 -42.56 12.84 7.92
C THR A 14 -42.61 11.31 7.97
N LEU A 15 -42.84 10.66 6.81
CA LEU A 15 -42.81 9.20 6.70
C LEU A 15 -41.47 8.62 7.20
N GLY A 16 -40.36 9.27 6.84
CA GLY A 16 -39.02 8.88 7.28
C GLY A 16 -38.82 9.04 8.80
N GLY A 17 -39.34 10.12 9.38
CA GLY A 17 -39.32 10.32 10.83
C GLY A 17 -40.11 9.26 11.59
N LYS A 18 -41.32 8.91 11.10
CA LYS A 18 -42.16 7.86 11.69
C LYS A 18 -41.50 6.49 11.62
N ALA A 19 -40.86 6.16 10.50
CA ALA A 19 -40.10 4.92 10.36
C ALA A 19 -38.88 4.87 11.29
N ALA A 20 -38.15 5.99 11.44
CA ALA A 20 -37.01 6.06 12.34
C ALA A 20 -37.42 5.92 13.80
N ASP A 21 -38.52 6.55 14.22
CA ASP A 21 -39.09 6.43 15.56
C ASP A 21 -39.57 5.00 15.86
N TYR A 22 -40.29 4.36 14.92
CA TYR A 22 -40.67 2.94 15.03
C TYR A 22 -39.46 2.01 15.21
N LEU A 23 -38.38 2.24 14.47
CA LEU A 23 -37.15 1.46 14.61
C LEU A 23 -36.45 1.72 15.94
N ASP A 24 -36.42 2.97 16.40
CA ASP A 24 -35.78 3.34 17.66
C ASP A 24 -36.52 2.74 18.86
N GLN A 25 -37.86 2.75 18.86
CA GLN A 25 -38.66 2.14 19.93
C GLN A 25 -38.41 0.63 20.08
N ARG A 26 -37.97 -0.06 19.02
CA ARG A 26 -37.69 -1.51 19.04
C ARG A 26 -36.23 -1.85 19.30
N LEU A 27 -35.31 -1.07 18.75
CA LEU A 27 -33.88 -1.39 18.75
C LEU A 27 -33.05 -0.49 19.68
N GLY A 28 -33.59 0.66 20.11
CA GLY A 28 -32.90 1.63 20.97
C GLY A 28 -31.63 2.22 20.35
N ILE A 29 -31.53 2.24 19.02
CA ILE A 29 -30.30 2.54 18.29
C ILE A 29 -30.04 4.05 18.08
N ALA A 30 -31.00 4.93 18.35
CA ALA A 30 -30.85 6.37 18.06
C ALA A 30 -29.70 7.03 18.81
N GLY A 31 -29.43 6.63 20.07
CA GLY A 31 -28.31 7.15 20.84
C GLY A 31 -26.96 6.81 20.20
N ALA A 32 -26.77 5.54 19.83
CA ALA A 32 -25.56 5.08 19.14
C ALA A 32 -25.45 5.69 17.73
N ALA A 33 -26.55 5.75 16.98
CA ALA A 33 -26.61 6.37 15.66
C ALA A 33 -26.24 7.85 15.74
N LYS A 34 -26.83 8.64 16.65
CA LYS A 34 -26.51 10.07 16.83
C LYS A 34 -25.03 10.30 17.12
N LYS A 35 -24.41 9.47 17.98
CA LYS A 35 -22.98 9.55 18.27
C LYS A 35 -22.12 9.25 17.03
N ASN A 36 -22.50 8.25 16.25
CA ASN A 36 -21.74 7.83 15.06
C ASN A 36 -21.91 8.80 13.88
N LEU A 37 -23.13 9.28 13.63
CA LEU A 37 -23.45 10.22 12.54
C LEU A 37 -22.84 11.62 12.74
N ARG A 38 -22.54 12.01 13.98
CA ARG A 38 -21.86 13.28 14.32
C ARG A 38 -20.34 13.16 14.37
N LYS A 39 -19.78 11.98 14.09
CA LYS A 39 -18.34 11.78 14.13
C LYS A 39 -17.62 12.67 13.12
N ILE A 40 -16.51 13.25 13.53
CA ILE A 40 -15.73 14.18 12.70
C ILE A 40 -14.61 13.44 12.00
N PHE A 41 -14.46 13.67 10.70
CA PHE A 41 -13.36 13.19 9.87
C PHE A 41 -12.51 14.36 9.39
N PRO A 42 -11.18 14.32 9.59
CA PRO A 42 -10.26 15.32 9.07
C PRO A 42 -10.36 15.45 7.54
N ASP A 43 -10.28 16.68 7.05
CA ASP A 43 -10.29 16.94 5.61
C ASP A 43 -8.87 17.14 5.09
N HIS A 44 -8.38 16.16 4.35
CA HIS A 44 -7.13 16.21 3.59
C HIS A 44 -7.17 15.17 2.48
N TRP A 45 -6.72 15.52 1.27
CA TRP A 45 -6.79 14.64 0.09
C TRP A 45 -6.14 13.26 0.31
N SER A 46 -5.01 13.21 1.04
CA SER A 46 -4.29 11.96 1.29
C SER A 46 -5.05 10.95 2.17
N PHE A 47 -6.15 11.37 2.80
CA PHE A 47 -7.01 10.49 3.58
C PHE A 47 -7.95 9.67 2.68
N MET A 48 -8.29 10.20 1.51
CA MET A 48 -9.13 9.55 0.51
C MET A 48 -8.42 8.38 -0.21
N LEU A 49 -7.09 8.25 -0.09
CA LEU A 49 -6.35 7.12 -0.66
C LEU A 49 -6.82 5.76 -0.11
N GLY A 50 -7.23 5.71 1.17
CA GLY A 50 -7.81 4.48 1.74
C GLY A 50 -9.20 4.18 1.19
N GLU A 51 -9.97 5.23 0.87
CA GLU A 51 -11.31 5.11 0.27
C GLU A 51 -11.23 4.55 -1.16
N VAL A 52 -10.21 4.93 -1.94
CA VAL A 52 -9.96 4.32 -3.26
C VAL A 52 -9.84 2.80 -3.14
N CYS A 53 -9.11 2.30 -2.16
CA CYS A 53 -8.96 0.86 -1.92
C CYS A 53 -10.32 0.21 -1.63
N LEU A 54 -11.11 0.80 -0.73
CA LEU A 54 -12.44 0.30 -0.37
C LEU A 54 -13.39 0.31 -1.57
N TYR A 55 -13.39 1.37 -2.36
CA TYR A 55 -14.28 1.52 -3.51
C TYR A 55 -13.91 0.58 -4.65
N SER A 56 -12.62 0.43 -4.96
CA SER A 56 -12.16 -0.59 -5.90
C SER A 56 -12.52 -2.00 -5.43
N PHE A 57 -12.43 -2.30 -4.13
CA PHE A 57 -12.85 -3.59 -3.58
C PHE A 57 -14.37 -3.82 -3.73
N ILE A 58 -15.20 -2.81 -3.50
CA ILE A 58 -16.65 -2.92 -3.75
C ILE A 58 -16.92 -3.22 -5.23
N ILE A 59 -16.21 -2.54 -6.14
CA ILE A 59 -16.34 -2.78 -7.59
C ILE A 59 -15.90 -4.21 -7.93
N LEU A 60 -14.81 -4.70 -7.33
CA LEU A 60 -14.36 -6.09 -7.48
C LEU A 60 -15.42 -7.10 -7.05
N LEU A 61 -16.09 -6.88 -5.91
CA LEU A 61 -17.17 -7.75 -5.47
C LEU A 61 -18.35 -7.74 -6.44
N LEU A 62 -18.82 -6.55 -6.84
CA LEU A 62 -19.98 -6.43 -7.74
C LEU A 62 -19.71 -7.03 -9.13
N SER A 63 -18.55 -6.72 -9.71
CA SER A 63 -18.14 -7.28 -11.00
C SER A 63 -17.81 -8.77 -10.91
N GLY A 64 -17.14 -9.21 -9.84
CA GLY A 64 -16.79 -10.62 -9.62
C GLY A 64 -18.00 -11.51 -9.45
N ILE A 65 -19.03 -11.06 -8.72
CA ILE A 65 -20.32 -11.75 -8.63
C ILE A 65 -20.93 -11.93 -10.02
N PHE A 66 -20.90 -10.89 -10.87
CA PHE A 66 -21.39 -11.00 -12.24
C PHE A 66 -20.59 -12.04 -13.05
N LEU A 67 -19.25 -11.99 -13.03
CA LEU A 67 -18.41 -12.93 -13.79
C LEU A 67 -18.61 -14.38 -13.33
N THR A 68 -18.80 -14.59 -12.03
CA THR A 68 -19.02 -15.91 -11.42
C THR A 68 -20.24 -16.62 -11.98
N LEU A 69 -21.27 -15.89 -12.43
CA LEU A 69 -22.47 -16.48 -13.03
C LEU A 69 -22.24 -17.11 -14.41
N PHE A 70 -21.10 -16.81 -15.06
CA PHE A 70 -20.81 -17.24 -16.44
C PHE A 70 -19.50 -18.03 -16.57
N PHE A 71 -18.65 -18.05 -15.53
CA PHE A 71 -17.37 -18.74 -15.54
C PHE A 71 -17.49 -20.19 -15.06
N THR A 72 -16.89 -21.14 -15.78
CA THR A 72 -16.87 -22.56 -15.43
C THR A 72 -15.47 -22.96 -14.94
N PRO A 73 -15.26 -23.18 -13.63
CA PRO A 73 -13.94 -23.44 -13.07
C PRO A 73 -13.51 -24.91 -13.24
N SER A 74 -13.21 -25.33 -14.47
CA SER A 74 -12.91 -26.73 -14.80
C SER A 74 -11.75 -26.86 -15.79
N MET A 75 -10.88 -27.84 -15.53
CA MET A 75 -9.80 -28.27 -16.44
C MET A 75 -10.24 -29.41 -17.37
N GLY A 76 -11.55 -29.60 -17.57
CA GLY A 76 -12.09 -30.52 -18.56
C GLY A 76 -11.71 -30.07 -19.97
N ASP A 77 -11.25 -31.00 -20.81
CA ASP A 77 -10.90 -30.70 -22.20
C ASP A 77 -12.16 -30.58 -23.06
N VAL A 78 -12.34 -29.43 -23.70
CA VAL A 78 -13.41 -29.16 -24.66
C VAL A 78 -12.85 -28.60 -25.97
N THR A 79 -13.59 -28.79 -27.06
CA THR A 79 -13.32 -28.10 -28.32
C THR A 79 -14.18 -26.85 -28.38
N TYR A 80 -13.56 -25.69 -28.60
CA TYR A 80 -14.30 -24.43 -28.74
C TYR A 80 -15.06 -24.40 -30.05
N ASN A 81 -16.34 -24.05 -29.96
CA ASN A 81 -17.23 -23.88 -31.11
C ASN A 81 -18.03 -22.57 -30.96
N GLY A 82 -17.32 -21.48 -30.64
CA GLY A 82 -17.93 -20.17 -30.30
C GLY A 82 -17.65 -19.08 -31.33
N SER A 83 -18.05 -17.85 -31.00
CA SER A 83 -18.06 -16.72 -31.95
C SER A 83 -16.66 -16.23 -32.38
N TYR A 84 -15.59 -16.56 -31.64
CA TYR A 84 -14.23 -16.14 -32.00
C TYR A 84 -13.57 -17.10 -32.99
N THR A 85 -13.74 -16.81 -34.30
CA THR A 85 -13.29 -17.66 -35.41
C THR A 85 -11.84 -18.16 -35.33
N PRO A 86 -10.82 -17.38 -34.90
CA PRO A 86 -9.44 -17.86 -34.87
C PRO A 86 -9.19 -19.02 -33.89
N LEU A 87 -10.07 -19.25 -32.91
CA LEU A 87 -9.95 -20.34 -31.94
C LEU A 87 -11.02 -21.43 -32.14
N ASP A 88 -11.85 -21.31 -33.18
CA ASP A 88 -12.86 -22.30 -33.51
C ASP A 88 -12.20 -23.66 -33.86
N GLY A 89 -12.73 -24.74 -33.30
CA GLY A 89 -12.18 -26.09 -33.46
C GLY A 89 -10.93 -26.40 -32.62
N ILE A 90 -10.44 -25.46 -31.80
CA ILE A 90 -9.26 -25.67 -30.96
C ILE A 90 -9.65 -26.32 -29.61
N ARG A 91 -8.85 -27.29 -29.16
CA ARG A 91 -9.01 -27.90 -27.83
C ARG A 91 -8.46 -26.98 -26.74
N MET A 92 -9.20 -26.84 -25.65
CA MET A 92 -8.88 -25.98 -24.51
C MET A 92 -9.58 -26.46 -23.24
N SER A 93 -9.24 -25.89 -22.08
CA SER A 93 -9.98 -26.12 -20.85
C SER A 93 -11.37 -25.48 -20.89
N GLU A 94 -12.33 -26.04 -20.16
CA GLU A 94 -13.65 -25.44 -19.94
C GLU A 94 -13.55 -24.04 -19.30
N ALA A 95 -12.54 -23.81 -18.46
CA ALA A 95 -12.23 -22.50 -17.89
C ALA A 95 -11.92 -21.46 -18.98
N TYR A 96 -11.03 -21.80 -19.91
CA TYR A 96 -10.69 -20.90 -21.01
C TYR A 96 -11.87 -20.70 -21.97
N ALA A 97 -12.59 -21.77 -22.33
CA ALA A 97 -13.76 -21.70 -23.19
C ALA A 97 -14.88 -20.82 -22.59
N SER A 98 -15.21 -20.99 -21.31
CA SER A 98 -16.21 -20.15 -20.64
C SER A 98 -15.75 -18.69 -20.53
N THR A 99 -14.45 -18.42 -20.40
CA THR A 99 -13.92 -17.05 -20.41
C THR A 99 -14.00 -16.39 -21.79
N LEU A 100 -13.82 -17.14 -22.88
CA LEU A 100 -14.06 -16.67 -24.24
C LEU A 100 -15.55 -16.35 -24.46
N ASN A 101 -16.45 -17.24 -24.05
CA ASN A 101 -17.89 -17.02 -24.15
C ASN A 101 -18.33 -15.79 -23.34
N LEU A 102 -17.78 -15.60 -22.13
CA LEU A 102 -17.99 -14.40 -21.34
C LEU A 102 -17.50 -13.13 -22.05
N SER A 103 -16.42 -13.22 -22.83
CA SER A 103 -15.87 -12.07 -23.55
C SER A 103 -16.65 -11.73 -24.81
N PHE A 104 -17.15 -12.73 -25.55
CA PHE A 104 -17.75 -12.50 -26.88
C PHE A 104 -19.26 -12.71 -26.96
N ASP A 105 -19.83 -13.59 -26.13
CA ASP A 105 -21.21 -14.06 -26.26
C ASP A 105 -22.14 -13.52 -25.16
N VAL A 106 -21.58 -13.01 -24.05
CA VAL A 106 -22.34 -12.34 -23.00
C VAL A 106 -22.38 -10.83 -23.26
N ARG A 107 -23.58 -10.25 -23.39
CA ARG A 107 -23.75 -8.80 -23.60
C ARG A 107 -23.14 -8.00 -22.44
N GLY A 108 -22.10 -7.22 -22.74
CA GLY A 108 -21.35 -6.45 -21.74
C GLY A 108 -20.38 -7.28 -20.91
N GLY A 109 -20.21 -8.58 -21.21
CA GLY A 109 -19.33 -9.47 -20.46
C GLY A 109 -17.85 -9.08 -20.56
N LEU A 110 -17.36 -8.73 -21.75
CA LEU A 110 -16.00 -8.19 -21.91
C LEU A 110 -15.77 -6.92 -21.09
N LEU A 111 -16.72 -5.96 -21.14
CA LEU A 111 -16.63 -4.72 -20.37
C LEU A 111 -16.55 -5.04 -18.87
N MET A 112 -17.41 -5.92 -18.36
CA MET A 112 -17.39 -6.28 -16.94
C MET A 112 -16.09 -6.96 -16.53
N ARG A 113 -15.56 -7.83 -17.39
CA ARG A 113 -14.27 -8.51 -17.17
C ARG A 113 -13.10 -7.52 -17.16
N GLN A 114 -13.09 -6.55 -18.06
CA GLN A 114 -12.08 -5.49 -18.10
C GLN A 114 -12.21 -4.54 -16.91
N ILE A 115 -13.43 -4.16 -16.50
CA ILE A 115 -13.69 -3.41 -15.26
C ILE A 115 -13.15 -4.16 -14.05
N HIS A 116 -13.42 -5.47 -13.95
CA HIS A 116 -12.94 -6.30 -12.85
C HIS A 116 -11.41 -6.31 -12.78
N HIS A 117 -10.74 -6.53 -13.92
CA HIS A 117 -9.28 -6.58 -13.96
C HIS A 117 -8.65 -5.20 -13.68
N TRP A 118 -9.19 -4.10 -14.23
CA TRP A 118 -8.73 -2.75 -13.90
C TRP A 118 -8.99 -2.39 -12.44
N ALA A 119 -10.13 -2.80 -11.88
CA ALA A 119 -10.43 -2.63 -10.47
C ALA A 119 -9.41 -3.36 -9.59
N ALA A 120 -8.94 -4.55 -10.00
CA ALA A 120 -7.88 -5.28 -9.30
C ALA A 120 -6.56 -4.50 -9.32
N LEU A 121 -6.16 -3.97 -10.49
CA LEU A 121 -4.96 -3.14 -10.60
C LEU A 121 -5.03 -1.87 -9.74
N VAL A 122 -6.15 -1.15 -9.81
CA VAL A 122 -6.37 0.08 -9.01
C VAL A 122 -6.45 -0.25 -7.52
N PHE A 123 -7.04 -1.39 -7.14
CA PHE A 123 -7.11 -1.85 -5.75
C PHE A 123 -5.72 -2.07 -5.16
N VAL A 124 -4.88 -2.87 -5.82
CA VAL A 124 -3.53 -3.16 -5.31
C VAL A 124 -2.65 -1.90 -5.34
N MET A 125 -2.71 -1.10 -6.41
CA MET A 125 -2.02 0.18 -6.48
C MET A 125 -2.46 1.13 -5.36
N GLY A 126 -3.77 1.21 -5.11
CA GLY A 126 -4.37 1.98 -4.04
C GLY A 126 -3.82 1.57 -2.68
N ILE A 127 -3.75 0.26 -2.40
CA ILE A 127 -3.18 -0.27 -1.16
C ILE A 127 -1.72 0.16 -1.02
N MET A 128 -0.90 -0.01 -2.07
CA MET A 128 0.52 0.37 -2.03
C MET A 128 0.68 1.87 -1.73
N VAL A 129 -0.04 2.74 -2.44
CA VAL A 129 0.01 4.20 -2.23
C VAL A 129 -0.53 4.60 -0.86
N HIS A 130 -1.59 3.94 -0.38
CA HIS A 130 -2.13 4.15 0.96
C HIS A 130 -1.14 3.73 2.06
N MET A 131 -0.49 2.58 1.91
CA MET A 131 0.57 2.13 2.83
C MET A 131 1.75 3.10 2.85
N LEU A 132 2.18 3.60 1.69
CA LEU A 132 3.21 4.64 1.61
C LEU A 132 2.78 5.91 2.35
N ARG A 133 1.53 6.36 2.19
CA ARG A 133 0.99 7.48 2.97
C ARG A 133 1.12 7.22 4.47
N VAL A 134 0.65 6.06 4.94
CA VAL A 134 0.66 5.70 6.36
C VAL A 134 2.09 5.63 6.90
N PHE A 135 3.01 5.05 6.12
CA PHE A 135 4.42 4.92 6.43
C PHE A 135 5.11 6.30 6.54
N PHE A 136 5.05 7.12 5.49
CA PHE A 136 5.75 8.40 5.47
C PHE A 136 5.23 9.39 6.51
N THR A 137 3.92 9.35 6.78
CA THR A 137 3.28 10.25 7.76
C THR A 137 3.33 9.75 9.20
N GLY A 138 3.86 8.54 9.44
CA GLY A 138 3.93 7.96 10.78
C GLY A 138 2.55 7.65 11.38
N ALA A 139 1.54 7.40 10.53
CA ALA A 139 0.16 7.12 10.95
C ALA A 139 -0.02 5.72 11.56
N PHE A 140 1.00 4.87 11.52
CA PHE A 140 1.04 3.56 12.18
C PHE A 140 1.45 3.62 13.65
N ARG A 141 1.97 4.76 14.13
CA ARG A 141 2.41 4.92 15.52
C ARG A 141 1.23 4.73 16.48
N LYS A 142 1.53 4.49 17.75
CA LYS A 142 0.55 4.31 18.82
C LYS A 142 -0.60 5.30 18.71
N PRO A 143 -1.88 4.85 18.73
CA PRO A 143 -2.37 3.48 19.03
C PRO A 143 -2.64 2.55 17.82
N ARG A 144 -2.02 2.81 16.65
CA ARG A 144 -2.42 2.22 15.35
C ARG A 144 -1.51 1.08 14.86
N GLU A 145 -0.64 0.54 15.70
CA GLU A 145 0.28 -0.54 15.31
C GLU A 145 -0.48 -1.80 14.88
N LEU A 146 -1.57 -2.15 15.57
CA LEU A 146 -2.42 -3.27 15.18
C LEU A 146 -3.10 -3.03 13.83
N ASN A 147 -3.55 -1.80 13.59
CA ASN A 147 -4.20 -1.45 12.33
C ASN A 147 -3.21 -1.52 11.14
N TRP A 148 -1.93 -1.23 11.38
CA TRP A 148 -0.85 -1.46 10.41
C TRP A 148 -0.68 -2.94 10.08
N ILE A 149 -0.66 -3.82 11.08
CA ILE A 149 -0.53 -5.27 10.84
C ILE A 149 -1.71 -5.83 10.07
N ILE A 150 -2.93 -5.39 10.40
CA ILE A 150 -4.13 -5.75 9.61
C ILE A 150 -3.99 -5.23 8.18
N GLY A 151 -3.57 -3.98 7.99
CA GLY A 151 -3.35 -3.39 6.67
C GLY A 151 -2.28 -4.11 5.85
N PHE A 152 -1.19 -4.55 6.49
CA PHE A 152 -0.15 -5.38 5.87
C PHE A 152 -0.67 -6.78 5.51
N GLY A 153 -1.52 -7.37 6.35
CA GLY A 153 -2.22 -8.61 6.04
C GLY A 153 -3.13 -8.46 4.81
N LEU A 154 -3.90 -7.37 4.73
CA LEU A 154 -4.72 -7.02 3.56
C LEU A 154 -3.88 -6.85 2.29
N PHE A 155 -2.72 -6.19 2.38
CA PHE A 155 -1.78 -6.08 1.26
C PHE A 155 -1.31 -7.46 0.79
N THR A 156 -0.86 -8.33 1.69
CA THR A 156 -0.39 -9.67 1.35
C THR A 156 -1.49 -10.52 0.72
N LEU A 157 -2.71 -10.46 1.27
CA LEU A 157 -3.87 -11.14 0.70
C LEU A 157 -4.24 -10.58 -0.68
N ALA A 158 -4.18 -9.27 -0.89
CA ALA A 158 -4.48 -8.65 -2.18
C ALA A 158 -3.50 -9.09 -3.28
N LEU A 159 -2.21 -9.28 -2.96
CA LEU A 159 -1.23 -9.83 -3.91
C LEU A 159 -1.58 -11.28 -4.28
N ALA A 160 -1.84 -12.13 -3.27
CA ALA A 160 -2.23 -13.52 -3.49
C ALA A 160 -3.54 -13.63 -4.28
N GLU A 161 -4.49 -12.75 -3.98
CA GLU A 161 -5.81 -12.72 -4.59
C GLU A 161 -5.76 -12.30 -6.06
N GLY A 162 -4.99 -11.25 -6.37
CA GLY A 162 -4.73 -10.87 -7.76
C GLY A 162 -4.08 -12.01 -8.54
N PHE A 163 -3.11 -12.70 -7.93
CA PHE A 163 -2.48 -13.87 -8.53
C PHE A 163 -3.47 -15.00 -8.84
N CYS A 164 -4.34 -15.34 -7.88
CA CYS A 164 -5.36 -16.37 -8.06
C CYS A 164 -6.33 -15.99 -9.20
N GLY A 165 -6.77 -14.73 -9.26
CA GLY A 165 -7.73 -14.25 -10.24
C GLY A 165 -7.23 -14.29 -11.68
N TYR A 166 -6.02 -13.78 -11.96
CA TYR A 166 -5.48 -13.81 -13.33
C TYR A 166 -5.16 -15.24 -13.81
N SER A 167 -5.00 -16.18 -12.86
CA SER A 167 -4.69 -17.59 -13.15
C SER A 167 -5.93 -18.43 -13.52
N LEU A 168 -7.15 -17.93 -13.26
CA LEU A 168 -8.39 -18.68 -13.51
C LEU A 168 -8.70 -18.93 -15.00
N PRO A 169 -8.48 -17.98 -15.93
CA PRO A 169 -8.84 -18.17 -17.33
C PRO A 169 -8.08 -19.30 -18.03
N ASP A 170 -6.94 -19.77 -17.51
CA ASP A 170 -6.11 -20.81 -18.12
C ASP A 170 -5.69 -20.47 -19.58
N ASP A 171 -5.41 -19.18 -19.82
CA ASP A 171 -4.75 -18.73 -21.04
C ASP A 171 -3.24 -19.02 -20.99
N LEU A 172 -2.57 -18.99 -22.15
CA LEU A 172 -1.16 -19.36 -22.27
C LEU A 172 -0.22 -18.54 -21.35
N LEU A 173 -0.51 -17.26 -21.13
CA LEU A 173 0.26 -16.39 -20.23
C LEU A 173 0.00 -16.79 -18.77
N SER A 174 -1.27 -16.97 -18.40
CA SER A 174 -1.65 -17.36 -17.04
C SER A 174 -1.09 -18.72 -16.61
N GLY A 175 -1.16 -19.73 -17.50
CA GLY A 175 -0.66 -21.07 -17.22
C GLY A 175 0.87 -21.14 -17.16
N THR A 176 1.58 -20.30 -17.91
CA THR A 176 3.03 -20.11 -17.75
C THR A 176 3.36 -19.53 -16.38
N GLY A 177 2.56 -18.57 -15.90
CA GLY A 177 2.64 -18.04 -14.54
C GLY A 177 2.44 -19.13 -13.47
N LEU A 178 1.44 -20.00 -13.64
CA LEU A 178 1.22 -21.15 -12.74
C LEU A 178 2.38 -22.16 -12.78
N ARG A 179 3.00 -22.36 -13.94
CA ARG A 179 4.20 -23.20 -14.05
C ARG A 179 5.39 -22.60 -13.30
N ILE A 180 5.58 -21.28 -13.34
CA ILE A 180 6.59 -20.59 -12.53
C ILE A 180 6.27 -20.79 -11.05
N MET A 181 5.02 -20.56 -10.62
CA MET A 181 4.59 -20.80 -9.24
C MET A 181 4.88 -22.23 -8.77
N GLN A 182 4.61 -23.23 -9.60
CA GLN A 182 4.97 -24.61 -9.28
C GLN A 182 6.48 -24.78 -9.06
N GLY A 183 7.31 -24.20 -9.92
CA GLY A 183 8.77 -24.20 -9.75
C GLY A 183 9.21 -23.56 -8.42
N LEU A 184 8.56 -22.47 -8.02
CA LEU A 184 8.78 -21.82 -6.73
C LEU A 184 8.42 -22.74 -5.56
N VAL A 185 7.26 -23.39 -5.61
CA VAL A 185 6.81 -24.34 -4.58
C VAL A 185 7.77 -25.54 -4.48
N LEU A 186 8.21 -26.08 -5.62
CA LEU A 186 9.16 -27.20 -5.65
C LEU A 186 10.53 -26.83 -5.06
N SER A 187 10.92 -25.56 -5.06
CA SER A 187 12.17 -25.08 -4.45
C SER A 187 12.16 -25.14 -2.92
N ILE A 188 10.99 -25.28 -2.29
CA ILE A 188 10.86 -25.38 -0.84
C ILE A 188 11.42 -26.74 -0.38
N PRO A 189 12.49 -26.77 0.43
CA PRO A 189 13.08 -28.02 0.88
C PRO A 189 12.08 -28.82 1.73
N ILE A 190 12.21 -30.14 1.70
CA ILE A 190 11.45 -31.12 2.50
C ILE A 190 9.98 -31.26 2.06
N VAL A 191 9.24 -30.15 1.94
CA VAL A 191 7.77 -30.18 1.73
C VAL A 191 7.32 -29.73 0.33
N GLY A 192 8.19 -29.16 -0.49
CA GLY A 192 7.82 -28.56 -1.79
C GLY A 192 7.08 -29.51 -2.74
N THR A 193 7.56 -30.75 -2.88
CA THR A 193 6.90 -31.78 -3.71
C THR A 193 5.50 -32.13 -3.20
N TYR A 194 5.33 -32.28 -1.88
CA TYR A 194 4.03 -32.58 -1.28
C TYR A 194 3.03 -31.44 -1.49
N ILE A 195 3.48 -30.18 -1.31
CA ILE A 195 2.64 -29.00 -1.54
C ILE A 195 2.26 -28.91 -3.02
N SER A 196 3.19 -29.13 -3.95
CA SER A 196 2.88 -29.11 -5.38
C SER A 196 1.85 -30.18 -5.74
N PHE A 197 2.04 -31.43 -5.33
CA PHE A 197 1.09 -32.50 -5.63
C PHE A 197 -0.27 -32.27 -4.97
N PHE A 198 -0.28 -31.70 -3.76
CA PHE A 198 -1.50 -31.27 -3.12
C PHE A 198 -2.20 -30.23 -4.00
N LEU A 199 -1.56 -29.08 -4.29
CA LEU A 199 -2.19 -27.95 -5.00
C LEU A 199 -2.74 -28.33 -6.38
N PHE A 200 -1.97 -29.09 -7.17
CA PHE A 200 -2.33 -29.43 -8.54
C PHE A 200 -3.15 -30.72 -8.67
N GLY A 201 -3.27 -31.53 -7.61
CA GLY A 201 -3.94 -32.83 -7.66
C GLY A 201 -3.17 -33.90 -8.44
N GLY A 202 -1.86 -33.70 -8.67
CA GLY A 202 -1.02 -34.60 -9.45
C GLY A 202 0.20 -33.89 -10.06
N GLN A 203 0.73 -34.47 -11.14
CA GLN A 203 1.71 -33.77 -11.96
C GLN A 203 1.06 -32.60 -12.71
N PHE A 204 1.80 -31.51 -12.84
CA PHE A 204 1.36 -30.34 -13.58
C PHE A 204 1.12 -30.67 -15.06
N PRO A 205 0.06 -30.13 -15.71
CA PRO A 205 -0.82 -29.04 -15.26
C PRO A 205 -1.82 -29.41 -14.16
N GLY A 206 -2.16 -30.69 -14.03
CA GLY A 206 -3.17 -31.17 -13.07
C GLY A 206 -4.59 -30.73 -13.45
N HIS A 207 -5.59 -31.34 -12.82
CA HIS A 207 -7.00 -31.02 -13.07
C HIS A 207 -7.66 -30.21 -11.94
N ASP A 208 -7.03 -30.18 -10.76
CA ASP A 208 -7.64 -29.61 -9.56
C ASP A 208 -7.30 -28.14 -9.33
N ILE A 209 -6.28 -27.60 -10.02
CA ILE A 209 -5.74 -26.28 -9.71
C ILE A 209 -6.76 -25.16 -9.95
N VAL A 210 -7.44 -25.14 -11.09
CA VAL A 210 -8.45 -24.10 -11.41
C VAL A 210 -9.66 -24.16 -10.48
N PRO A 211 -10.31 -25.32 -10.22
CA PRO A 211 -11.38 -25.40 -9.23
C PRO A 211 -10.97 -24.93 -7.82
N ARG A 212 -9.75 -25.25 -7.40
CA ARG A 212 -9.23 -24.82 -6.09
C ARG A 212 -8.93 -23.33 -6.04
N LEU A 213 -8.25 -22.79 -7.06
CA LEU A 213 -8.01 -21.36 -7.18
C LEU A 213 -9.32 -20.59 -7.24
N PHE A 214 -10.34 -21.10 -7.93
CA PHE A 214 -11.65 -20.49 -7.98
C PHE A 214 -12.26 -20.40 -6.57
N THR A 215 -12.27 -21.50 -5.81
CA THR A 215 -12.77 -21.51 -4.42
C THR A 215 -12.00 -20.53 -3.53
N ILE A 216 -10.68 -20.45 -3.70
CA ILE A 216 -9.82 -19.50 -2.96
C ILE A 216 -10.17 -18.05 -3.34
N HIS A 217 -10.30 -17.78 -4.63
CA HIS A 217 -10.50 -16.45 -5.23
C HIS A 217 -11.91 -15.88 -5.07
N ILE A 218 -12.96 -16.71 -4.97
CA ILE A 218 -14.32 -16.16 -4.81
C ILE A 218 -14.76 -16.08 -3.36
N LEU A 219 -14.29 -17.01 -2.52
CA LEU A 219 -14.83 -17.23 -1.17
C LEU A 219 -13.79 -16.98 -0.09
N LEU A 220 -12.72 -17.79 -0.08
CA LEU A 220 -11.82 -17.83 1.08
C LEU A 220 -11.07 -16.51 1.26
N VAL A 221 -10.37 -16.06 0.22
CA VAL A 221 -9.52 -14.87 0.32
C VAL A 221 -10.34 -13.57 0.31
N PRO A 222 -11.36 -13.38 -0.56
CA PRO A 222 -12.25 -12.22 -0.44
C PRO A 222 -12.99 -12.15 0.89
N GLY A 223 -13.43 -13.29 1.44
CA GLY A 223 -14.07 -13.37 2.75
C GLY A 223 -13.13 -12.90 3.86
N LEU A 224 -11.87 -13.34 3.83
CA LEU A 224 -10.82 -12.86 4.74
C LEU A 224 -10.53 -11.38 4.56
N ILE A 225 -10.41 -10.89 3.31
CA ILE A 225 -10.21 -9.48 3.00
C ILE A 225 -11.38 -8.64 3.54
N LEU A 226 -12.63 -9.05 3.32
CA LEU A 226 -13.82 -8.35 3.83
C LEU A 226 -13.84 -8.33 5.36
N GLY A 227 -13.52 -9.45 6.02
CA GLY A 227 -13.42 -9.51 7.48
C GLY A 227 -12.33 -8.59 8.04
N LEU A 228 -11.15 -8.57 7.41
CA LEU A 228 -10.04 -7.71 7.81
C LEU A 228 -10.28 -6.23 7.49
N ILE A 229 -10.90 -5.89 6.35
CA ILE A 229 -11.34 -4.52 6.02
C ILE A 229 -12.34 -4.04 7.10
N THR A 230 -13.29 -4.90 7.47
CA THR A 230 -14.25 -4.59 8.54
C THR A 230 -13.52 -4.28 9.84
N ALA A 231 -12.61 -5.14 10.28
CA ALA A 231 -11.80 -4.91 11.48
C ALA A 231 -10.94 -3.63 11.37
N HIS A 232 -10.33 -3.40 10.21
CA HIS A 232 -9.50 -2.23 9.91
C HIS A 232 -10.30 -0.92 10.04
N LEU A 233 -11.48 -0.87 9.41
CA LEU A 233 -12.36 0.31 9.47
C LEU A 233 -12.95 0.52 10.87
N ILE A 234 -13.28 -0.54 11.62
CA ILE A 234 -13.71 -0.43 13.02
C ILE A 234 -12.61 0.23 13.85
N LEU A 235 -11.34 -0.13 13.68
CA LEU A 235 -10.23 0.50 14.41
C LEU A 235 -10.06 1.97 14.03
N VAL A 236 -10.08 2.29 12.73
CA VAL A 236 -10.01 3.69 12.24
C VAL A 236 -11.16 4.52 12.81
N PHE A 237 -12.37 3.94 12.84
CA PHE A 237 -13.53 4.59 13.41
C PHE A 237 -13.33 4.76 14.92
N TYR A 238 -13.15 3.68 15.68
CA TYR A 238 -13.08 3.72 17.14
C TYR A 238 -11.94 4.60 17.68
N GLN A 239 -10.72 4.45 17.16
CA GLN A 239 -9.53 5.18 17.60
C GLN A 239 -9.46 6.62 17.06
N LYS A 240 -10.44 7.03 16.24
CA LYS A 240 -10.47 8.27 15.46
C LYS A 240 -9.34 8.39 14.45
N HIS A 241 -9.64 9.02 13.31
CA HIS A 241 -8.66 9.23 12.25
C HIS A 241 -7.57 10.23 12.68
N THR A 242 -6.34 10.05 12.19
CA THR A 242 -5.20 10.98 12.38
C THR A 242 -5.41 12.30 11.64
N GLN A 243 -4.71 13.36 12.04
CA GLN A 243 -4.76 14.65 11.36
C GLN A 243 -3.38 15.30 11.22
N TRP A 244 -3.23 16.19 10.25
CA TRP A 244 -2.02 17.02 10.13
C TRP A 244 -1.96 18.09 11.20
N ALA A 245 -0.75 18.40 11.69
CA ALA A 245 -0.52 19.54 12.57
C ALA A 245 -1.03 20.85 11.95
N GLY A 246 -1.66 21.68 12.76
CA GLY A 246 -2.24 22.94 12.31
C GLY A 246 -3.01 23.66 13.42
N PRO A 247 -3.50 24.88 13.15
CA PRO A 247 -4.23 25.67 14.13
C PRO A 247 -5.40 24.91 14.74
N GLY A 248 -5.49 24.88 16.06
CA GLY A 248 -6.56 24.20 16.80
C GLY A 248 -6.53 22.67 16.72
N ARG A 249 -5.46 22.05 16.17
CA ARG A 249 -5.31 20.59 16.06
C ARG A 249 -4.28 20.09 17.05
N ASN A 250 -4.67 19.18 17.93
CA ASN A 250 -3.80 18.55 18.91
C ASN A 250 -4.09 17.04 19.02
N ASP A 251 -3.34 16.32 19.86
CA ASP A 251 -3.51 14.88 20.00
C ASP A 251 -4.82 14.46 20.69
N LYS A 252 -5.55 15.40 21.29
CA LYS A 252 -6.78 15.14 22.05
C LYS A 252 -8.05 15.43 21.26
N ASN A 253 -7.95 16.08 20.10
CA ASN A 253 -9.10 16.48 19.29
C ASN A 253 -8.95 16.04 17.83
N VAL A 254 -10.04 16.22 17.07
CA VAL A 254 -10.09 15.96 15.63
C VAL A 254 -10.87 17.10 15.00
N VAL A 255 -10.27 17.78 14.03
CA VAL A 255 -10.87 18.93 13.33
C VAL A 255 -11.16 18.54 11.89
N GLY A 256 -12.40 18.70 11.46
CA GLY A 256 -12.82 18.36 10.11
C GLY A 256 -14.34 18.38 9.93
N LEU A 257 -14.84 17.54 9.02
CA LEU A 257 -16.23 17.51 8.60
C LEU A 257 -17.02 16.45 9.37
N PRO A 258 -18.28 16.69 9.75
CA PRO A 258 -19.13 15.66 10.35
C PRO A 258 -19.48 14.57 9.32
N LEU A 259 -19.66 13.34 9.79
CA LEU A 259 -19.99 12.17 8.97
C LEU A 259 -21.26 12.44 8.14
N MET A 260 -22.34 12.87 8.80
CA MET A 260 -23.55 13.36 8.13
C MET A 260 -23.71 14.88 8.30
N PRO A 261 -24.15 15.61 7.25
CA PRO A 261 -24.38 15.12 5.87
C PRO A 261 -23.14 15.20 4.96
N VAL A 262 -22.11 15.94 5.38
CA VAL A 262 -21.07 16.44 4.47
C VAL A 262 -20.12 15.35 4.01
N TYR A 263 -19.53 14.60 4.94
CA TYR A 263 -18.53 13.59 4.59
C TYR A 263 -19.15 12.44 3.78
N MET A 264 -20.37 11.98 4.13
CA MET A 264 -21.05 10.95 3.35
C MET A 264 -21.37 11.38 1.92
N ALA A 265 -21.79 12.63 1.70
CA ALA A 265 -22.00 13.14 0.35
C ALA A 265 -20.68 13.19 -0.46
N LYS A 266 -19.59 13.64 0.19
CA LYS A 266 -18.25 13.65 -0.42
C LYS A 266 -17.75 12.23 -0.74
N ALA A 267 -17.88 11.30 0.19
CA ALA A 267 -17.50 9.89 0.06
C ALA A 267 -18.29 9.21 -1.06
N GLY A 268 -19.62 9.39 -1.08
CA GLY A 268 -20.48 8.86 -2.14
C GLY A 268 -20.16 9.44 -3.51
N GLY A 269 -19.94 10.76 -3.61
CA GLY A 269 -19.49 11.40 -4.84
C GLY A 269 -18.13 10.86 -5.31
N PHE A 270 -17.18 10.67 -4.39
CA PHE A 270 -15.87 10.14 -4.71
C PHE A 270 -15.92 8.67 -5.17
N PHE A 271 -16.82 7.84 -4.60
CA PHE A 271 -17.08 6.49 -5.11
C PHE A 271 -17.46 6.50 -6.60
N PHE A 272 -18.37 7.38 -7.02
CA PHE A 272 -18.76 7.48 -8.43
C PHE A 272 -17.62 7.97 -9.34
N VAL A 273 -16.74 8.83 -8.83
CA VAL A 273 -15.54 9.25 -9.57
C VAL A 273 -14.59 8.05 -9.76
N VAL A 274 -14.32 7.27 -8.71
CA VAL A 274 -13.48 6.07 -8.79
C VAL A 274 -14.08 5.02 -9.71
N PHE A 275 -15.38 4.75 -9.57
CA PHE A 275 -16.11 3.84 -10.45
C PHE A 275 -16.08 4.32 -11.90
N GLY A 276 -16.38 5.60 -12.15
CA GLY A 276 -16.35 6.19 -13.49
C GLY A 276 -14.97 6.08 -14.13
N PHE A 277 -13.90 6.34 -13.36
CA PHE A 277 -12.54 6.17 -13.84
C PHE A 277 -12.21 4.71 -14.21
N ILE A 278 -12.55 3.75 -13.36
CA ILE A 278 -12.33 2.31 -13.63
C ILE A 278 -13.19 1.85 -14.81
N ALA A 279 -14.43 2.32 -14.93
CA ALA A 279 -15.32 2.00 -16.05
C ALA A 279 -14.79 2.58 -17.37
N LEU A 280 -14.25 3.80 -17.36
CA LEU A 280 -13.58 4.39 -18.52
C LEU A 280 -12.33 3.59 -18.92
N LEU A 281 -11.50 3.19 -17.96
CA LEU A 281 -10.37 2.30 -18.26
C LEU A 281 -10.85 0.96 -18.84
N GLY A 282 -11.86 0.35 -18.23
CA GLY A 282 -12.46 -0.91 -18.70
C GLY A 282 -13.14 -0.81 -20.06
N GLY A 283 -13.58 0.37 -20.49
CA GLY A 283 -14.19 0.56 -21.81
C GLY A 283 -13.22 1.03 -22.89
N LEU A 284 -12.18 1.79 -22.52
CA LEU A 284 -11.28 2.46 -23.47
C LEU A 284 -9.89 1.82 -23.56
N VAL A 285 -9.48 1.09 -22.52
CA VAL A 285 -8.14 0.51 -22.45
C VAL A 285 -8.26 -1.00 -22.28
N SER A 286 -7.97 -1.73 -23.35
CA SER A 286 -8.02 -3.19 -23.34
C SER A 286 -7.02 -3.75 -22.34
N ILE A 287 -7.50 -4.68 -21.51
CA ILE A 287 -6.69 -5.42 -20.53
C ILE A 287 -6.96 -6.91 -20.66
N ASN A 288 -5.89 -7.70 -20.51
CA ASN A 288 -5.87 -9.14 -20.62
C ASN A 288 -6.66 -9.68 -21.85
N PRO A 289 -6.24 -9.43 -23.09
CA PRO A 289 -6.93 -9.95 -24.27
C PRO A 289 -6.62 -11.45 -24.49
N ILE A 290 -7.19 -12.32 -23.66
CA ILE A 290 -6.86 -13.76 -23.58
C ILE A 290 -6.94 -14.51 -24.92
N TRP A 291 -7.79 -14.04 -25.84
CA TRP A 291 -7.97 -14.61 -27.18
C TRP A 291 -6.77 -14.39 -28.10
N VAL A 292 -5.87 -13.46 -27.77
CA VAL A 292 -4.60 -13.23 -28.48
C VAL A 292 -3.54 -14.25 -28.07
N TYR A 293 -3.58 -14.71 -26.82
CA TYR A 293 -2.59 -15.67 -26.29
C TYR A 293 -2.91 -17.11 -26.67
N GLY A 294 -4.20 -17.44 -26.76
CA GLY A 294 -4.66 -18.82 -26.92
C GLY A 294 -4.74 -19.59 -25.60
N PRO A 295 -5.26 -20.82 -25.64
CA PRO A 295 -5.35 -21.67 -24.45
C PRO A 295 -3.97 -22.09 -23.95
N TYR A 296 -3.88 -22.43 -22.67
CA TYR A 296 -2.64 -22.98 -22.13
C TYR A 296 -2.30 -24.35 -22.75
N VAL A 297 -1.08 -24.46 -23.27
CA VAL A 297 -0.52 -25.72 -23.78
C VAL A 297 0.91 -25.85 -23.25
N PRO A 298 1.28 -26.93 -22.53
CA PRO A 298 2.58 -27.01 -21.85
C PRO A 298 3.83 -26.94 -22.73
N ASN A 299 3.69 -27.12 -24.04
CA ASN A 299 4.78 -27.08 -25.01
C ASN A 299 4.89 -25.73 -25.77
N GLN A 300 4.08 -24.74 -25.39
CA GLN A 300 4.07 -23.41 -25.99
C GLN A 300 4.33 -22.33 -24.92
N ILE A 301 4.84 -21.18 -25.35
CA ILE A 301 5.05 -20.00 -24.51
C ILE A 301 4.98 -18.73 -25.36
N THR A 302 4.60 -17.61 -24.75
CA THR A 302 4.62 -16.30 -25.40
C THR A 302 5.93 -15.57 -25.12
N ALA A 303 6.33 -14.68 -26.03
CA ALA A 303 7.32 -13.66 -25.71
C ALA A 303 6.69 -12.62 -24.78
N GLY A 304 7.37 -12.19 -23.72
CA GLY A 304 6.80 -11.25 -22.75
C GLY A 304 5.90 -11.91 -21.70
N SER A 305 6.20 -13.15 -21.28
CA SER A 305 5.46 -13.79 -20.19
C SER A 305 5.78 -13.10 -18.86
N GLN A 306 4.94 -12.15 -18.46
CA GLN A 306 5.09 -11.35 -17.26
C GLN A 306 3.78 -11.37 -16.46
N PRO A 307 3.82 -11.44 -15.13
CA PRO A 307 2.63 -11.29 -14.31
C PRO A 307 2.24 -9.81 -14.20
N ASP A 308 1.10 -9.56 -13.57
CA ASP A 308 0.69 -8.20 -13.26
C ASP A 308 1.76 -7.44 -12.45
N PHE A 309 1.73 -6.10 -12.56
CA PHE A 309 2.79 -5.23 -12.03
C PHE A 309 3.12 -5.48 -10.56
N TYR A 310 2.12 -5.85 -9.75
CA TYR A 310 2.27 -6.07 -8.31
C TYR A 310 2.97 -7.39 -7.96
N ILE A 311 2.99 -8.36 -8.87
CA ILE A 311 3.80 -9.59 -8.76
C ILE A 311 5.13 -9.44 -9.52
N GLY A 312 5.23 -8.53 -10.48
CA GLY A 312 6.41 -8.35 -11.34
C GLY A 312 7.74 -8.17 -10.59
N PHE A 313 7.73 -7.67 -9.35
CA PHE A 313 8.94 -7.61 -8.53
C PHE A 313 9.48 -9.00 -8.13
N PHE A 314 8.61 -9.98 -7.87
CA PHE A 314 9.02 -11.35 -7.55
C PHE A 314 9.69 -12.00 -8.76
N GLU A 315 9.08 -11.82 -9.94
CA GLU A 315 9.64 -12.31 -11.19
C GLU A 315 10.97 -11.65 -11.51
N GLY A 316 11.05 -10.32 -11.35
CA GLY A 316 12.30 -9.60 -11.52
C GLY A 316 13.41 -10.11 -10.61
N ALA A 317 13.10 -10.38 -9.34
CA ALA A 317 14.06 -10.98 -8.41
C ALA A 317 14.55 -12.36 -8.88
N LEU A 318 13.65 -13.21 -9.41
CA LEU A 318 13.99 -14.52 -9.99
C LEU A 318 14.92 -14.36 -11.20
N ARG A 319 14.56 -13.50 -12.14
CA ARG A 319 15.36 -13.22 -13.35
C ARG A 319 16.75 -12.67 -13.03
N MET A 320 16.93 -11.99 -11.90
CA MET A 320 18.21 -11.41 -11.48
C MET A 320 19.10 -12.39 -10.71
N MET A 321 18.54 -13.41 -10.07
CA MET A 321 19.31 -14.29 -9.20
C MET A 321 20.35 -15.09 -10.02
N PRO A 322 21.64 -15.10 -9.63
CA PRO A 322 22.63 -15.97 -10.26
C PRO A 322 22.31 -17.46 -10.04
N ASN A 323 22.82 -18.31 -10.93
CA ASN A 323 22.60 -19.74 -10.82
C ASN A 323 23.45 -20.34 -9.68
N VAL A 324 22.86 -20.40 -8.47
CA VAL A 324 23.46 -20.98 -7.27
C VAL A 324 22.59 -22.14 -6.81
N GLU A 325 23.16 -23.34 -6.84
CA GLU A 325 22.50 -24.57 -6.39
C GLU A 325 23.46 -25.40 -5.56
N PHE A 326 22.92 -26.09 -4.55
CA PHE A 326 23.70 -27.00 -3.71
C PHE A 326 23.14 -28.41 -3.83
N ASN A 327 23.98 -29.36 -4.23
CA ASN A 327 23.64 -30.78 -4.24
C ASN A 327 24.22 -31.45 -3.01
N PHE A 328 23.35 -32.05 -2.18
CA PHE A 328 23.75 -32.69 -0.93
C PHE A 328 22.88 -33.92 -0.65
N TRP A 329 23.51 -35.06 -0.37
CA TRP A 329 22.84 -36.36 -0.13
C TRP A 329 21.75 -36.73 -1.15
N GLY A 330 22.00 -36.50 -2.45
CA GLY A 330 21.03 -36.83 -3.50
C GLY A 330 19.84 -35.87 -3.58
N HIS A 331 19.85 -34.77 -2.82
CA HIS A 331 18.87 -33.69 -2.88
C HIS A 331 19.51 -32.42 -3.43
N THR A 332 18.74 -31.66 -4.21
CA THR A 332 19.16 -30.37 -4.77
C THR A 332 18.44 -29.24 -4.03
N LEU A 333 19.21 -28.27 -3.54
CA LEU A 333 18.73 -27.02 -2.99
C LEU A 333 18.98 -25.90 -4.01
N SER A 334 17.92 -25.54 -4.73
CA SER A 334 17.92 -24.49 -5.75
C SER A 334 17.79 -23.09 -5.12
N LEU A 335 18.91 -22.53 -4.65
CA LEU A 335 18.94 -21.19 -4.06
C LEU A 335 18.66 -20.07 -5.08
N ASN A 336 19.01 -20.32 -6.34
CA ASN A 336 18.61 -19.51 -7.50
C ASN A 336 17.09 -19.23 -7.54
N VAL A 337 16.26 -20.14 -7.02
CA VAL A 337 14.80 -19.99 -6.93
C VAL A 337 14.36 -19.62 -5.51
N LEU A 338 14.88 -20.33 -4.49
CA LEU A 338 14.43 -20.16 -3.11
C LEU A 338 14.73 -18.76 -2.54
N VAL A 339 15.89 -18.18 -2.86
CA VAL A 339 16.28 -16.85 -2.35
C VAL A 339 15.35 -15.74 -2.86
N PRO A 340 15.15 -15.55 -4.17
CA PRO A 340 14.23 -14.54 -4.68
C PRO A 340 12.76 -14.81 -4.36
N PHE A 341 12.36 -16.08 -4.19
CA PHE A 341 10.99 -16.45 -3.84
C PHE A 341 10.65 -16.23 -2.36
N ALA A 342 11.48 -16.72 -1.45
CA ALA A 342 11.15 -16.80 -0.02
C ALA A 342 11.99 -15.84 0.83
N VAL A 343 13.30 -15.78 0.60
CA VAL A 343 14.21 -15.03 1.46
C VAL A 343 14.08 -13.52 1.23
N VAL A 344 14.17 -13.08 -0.02
CA VAL A 344 14.08 -11.65 -0.37
C VAL A 344 12.72 -11.07 0.02
N PRO A 345 11.58 -11.68 -0.36
CA PRO A 345 10.28 -11.20 0.06
C PRO A 345 10.07 -11.34 1.56
N GLY A 346 10.56 -12.42 2.20
CA GLY A 346 10.47 -12.62 3.64
C GLY A 346 11.16 -11.51 4.44
N ILE A 347 12.36 -11.08 4.01
CA ILE A 347 13.07 -9.96 4.62
C ILE A 347 12.33 -8.64 4.38
N LEU A 348 11.89 -8.39 3.14
CA LEU A 348 11.22 -7.14 2.77
C LEU A 348 9.88 -7.00 3.51
N PHE A 349 9.02 -8.00 3.41
CA PHE A 349 7.69 -8.03 4.00
C PHE A 349 7.77 -8.10 5.53
N GLY A 350 8.70 -8.88 6.08
CA GLY A 350 8.98 -8.88 7.52
C GLY A 350 9.44 -7.51 8.01
N GLY A 351 10.31 -6.85 7.26
CA GLY A 351 10.76 -5.48 7.55
C GLY A 351 9.61 -4.46 7.55
N ILE A 352 8.71 -4.52 6.56
CA ILE A 352 7.52 -3.66 6.46
C ILE A 352 6.56 -3.94 7.63
N ALA A 353 6.23 -5.21 7.88
CA ALA A 353 5.31 -5.60 8.94
C ALA A 353 5.83 -5.16 10.33
N LEU A 354 7.12 -5.38 10.60
CA LEU A 354 7.71 -5.11 11.90
C LEU A 354 8.15 -3.64 12.09
N TYR A 355 8.09 -2.82 11.05
CA TYR A 355 8.61 -1.45 11.07
C TYR A 355 8.08 -0.58 12.23
N PRO A 356 6.77 -0.55 12.55
CA PRO A 356 6.26 0.24 13.67
C PRO A 356 6.94 -0.09 15.00
N PHE A 357 7.19 -1.37 15.24
CA PHE A 357 7.82 -1.85 16.47
C PHE A 357 9.32 -1.54 16.51
N ILE A 358 9.98 -1.60 15.34
CA ILE A 358 11.38 -1.20 15.19
C ILE A 358 11.52 0.30 15.47
N GLU A 359 10.72 1.15 14.82
CA GLU A 359 10.77 2.60 15.04
C GLU A 359 10.43 2.95 16.49
N ALA A 360 9.38 2.36 17.08
CA ALA A 360 9.00 2.59 18.47
C ALA A 360 10.08 2.14 19.47
N TRP A 361 10.87 1.11 19.14
CA TRP A 361 12.01 0.70 19.95
C TRP A 361 13.18 1.67 19.83
N ILE A 362 13.47 2.19 18.62
CA ILE A 362 14.54 3.18 18.38
C ILE A 362 14.21 4.52 19.06
N THR A 363 13.00 5.03 18.88
CA THR A 363 12.56 6.31 19.46
C THR A 363 12.36 6.21 20.97
N GLY A 364 11.82 5.09 21.45
CA GLY A 364 11.36 4.98 22.83
C GLY A 364 10.09 5.71 23.16
N ASP A 365 9.45 6.32 22.16
CA ASP A 365 8.24 7.09 22.39
C ASP A 365 7.06 6.14 22.62
N LYS A 366 6.40 6.31 23.77
CA LYS A 366 5.24 5.50 24.20
C LYS A 366 3.96 6.33 24.31
N ARG A 367 4.02 7.60 23.91
CA ARG A 367 2.87 8.51 23.87
C ARG A 367 1.90 8.09 22.76
N GLU A 368 0.66 8.52 22.89
CA GLU A 368 -0.32 8.40 21.81
C GLU A 368 -0.12 9.53 20.82
N HIS A 369 -0.10 9.19 19.52
CA HIS A 369 0.08 10.13 18.43
C HIS A 369 -1.17 10.15 17.57
N HIS A 370 -1.84 11.29 17.51
CA HIS A 370 -2.95 11.58 16.60
C HIS A 370 -2.56 12.66 15.57
N ILE A 371 -1.47 13.37 15.80
CA ILE A 371 -0.83 14.26 14.83
C ILE A 371 0.17 13.51 13.94
N LEU A 372 0.04 13.74 12.63
CA LEU A 372 0.92 13.17 11.61
C LEU A 372 2.25 13.90 11.53
N ASP A 373 3.31 13.14 11.24
CA ASP A 373 4.59 13.74 10.88
C ASP A 373 4.56 14.18 9.42
N ARG A 374 5.20 15.30 9.13
CA ARG A 374 5.61 15.61 7.76
C ARG A 374 6.74 14.67 7.36
N PRO A 375 6.71 14.05 6.16
CA PRO A 375 7.75 13.10 5.75
C PRO A 375 9.17 13.70 5.85
N ARG A 376 9.33 14.98 5.48
CA ARG A 376 10.60 15.71 5.62
C ARG A 376 11.11 15.84 7.06
N ASN A 377 10.22 15.75 8.06
CA ASN A 377 10.56 15.85 9.48
C ASN A 377 11.02 14.52 10.09
N MET A 378 10.88 13.42 9.36
CA MET A 378 11.46 12.12 9.71
C MET A 378 12.38 11.62 8.59
N PRO A 379 13.55 12.27 8.37
CA PRO A 379 14.41 12.02 7.20
C PRO A 379 14.81 10.56 7.02
N THR A 380 15.17 9.87 8.11
CA THR A 380 15.60 8.46 8.06
C THR A 380 14.44 7.54 7.69
N ARG A 381 13.25 7.73 8.27
CA ARG A 381 12.05 6.97 7.87
C ARG A 381 11.74 7.18 6.40
N THR A 382 11.69 8.44 5.97
CA THR A 382 11.37 8.79 4.58
C THR A 382 12.40 8.21 3.61
N ALA A 383 13.69 8.29 3.95
CA ALA A 383 14.75 7.67 3.16
C ALA A 383 14.63 6.14 3.08
N LEU A 384 14.26 5.45 4.16
CA LEU A 384 14.01 4.00 4.14
C LEU A 384 12.82 3.64 3.24
N GLY A 385 11.74 4.41 3.30
CA GLY A 385 10.58 4.20 2.44
C GLY A 385 10.92 4.38 0.96
N VAL A 386 11.66 5.44 0.61
CA VAL A 386 12.10 5.66 -0.78
C VAL A 386 13.08 4.57 -1.23
N ALA A 387 14.00 4.12 -0.37
CA ALA A 387 14.87 2.99 -0.67
C ALA A 387 14.08 1.71 -0.97
N GLY A 388 13.01 1.44 -0.21
CA GLY A 388 12.07 0.34 -0.47
C GLY A 388 11.34 0.48 -1.81
N ILE A 389 10.87 1.69 -2.15
CA ILE A 389 10.26 1.98 -3.46
C ILE A 389 11.26 1.73 -4.60
N THR A 390 12.51 2.18 -4.44
CA THR A 390 13.57 1.93 -5.42
C THR A 390 13.86 0.44 -5.58
N PHE A 391 13.93 -0.31 -4.48
CA PHE A 391 14.12 -1.76 -4.51
C PHE A 391 12.99 -2.45 -5.29
N TYR A 392 11.74 -2.14 -4.95
CA TYR A 392 10.56 -2.65 -5.66
C TYR A 392 10.59 -2.27 -7.15
N GLY A 393 10.89 -1.01 -7.45
CA GLY A 393 10.93 -0.49 -8.83
C GLY A 393 11.99 -1.16 -9.69
N VAL A 394 13.19 -1.42 -9.15
CA VAL A 394 14.24 -2.15 -9.86
C VAL A 394 13.83 -3.61 -10.12
N GLY A 395 13.22 -4.26 -9.13
CA GLY A 395 12.65 -5.60 -9.31
C GLY A 395 11.58 -5.62 -10.40
N TRP A 396 10.60 -4.72 -10.33
CA TRP A 396 9.54 -4.60 -11.33
C TRP A 396 10.08 -4.33 -12.73
N LEU A 397 11.05 -3.42 -12.88
CA LEU A 397 11.74 -3.15 -14.15
C LEU A 397 12.40 -4.41 -14.71
N ASN A 398 13.04 -5.21 -13.87
CA ASN A 398 13.67 -6.45 -14.32
C ASN A 398 12.67 -7.56 -14.66
N GLY A 399 11.50 -7.60 -13.99
CA GLY A 399 10.38 -8.46 -14.40
C GLY A 399 9.96 -8.17 -15.85
N GLY A 400 10.09 -6.90 -16.27
CA GLY A 400 9.84 -6.44 -17.62
C GLY A 400 11.00 -6.51 -18.62
N ASN A 401 12.14 -7.14 -18.29
CA ASN A 401 13.40 -6.91 -18.99
C ASN A 401 13.41 -7.31 -20.48
N ASP A 402 12.64 -8.33 -20.88
CA ASP A 402 12.47 -8.80 -22.25
C ASP A 402 11.68 -7.80 -23.11
N LEU A 403 10.61 -7.22 -22.57
CA LEU A 403 9.88 -6.15 -23.26
C LEU A 403 10.71 -4.88 -23.37
N ILE A 404 11.47 -4.52 -22.34
CA ILE A 404 12.40 -3.38 -22.39
C ILE A 404 13.47 -3.61 -23.47
N ALA A 405 14.05 -4.81 -23.53
CA ALA A 405 15.02 -5.19 -24.54
C ALA A 405 14.48 -5.00 -25.96
N ILE A 406 13.26 -5.51 -26.23
CA ILE A 406 12.61 -5.39 -27.54
C ILE A 406 12.29 -3.93 -27.88
N ARG A 407 11.75 -3.15 -26.94
CA ARG A 407 11.29 -1.78 -27.20
C ARG A 407 12.43 -0.78 -27.37
N PHE A 408 13.51 -0.95 -26.61
CA PHE A 408 14.66 -0.04 -26.63
C PHE A 408 15.86 -0.58 -27.40
N ASN A 409 15.72 -1.76 -28.05
CA ASN A 409 16.77 -2.43 -28.80
C ASN A 409 18.04 -2.65 -27.96
N LEU A 410 17.86 -3.18 -26.75
CA LEU A 410 18.92 -3.46 -25.78
C LEU A 410 19.08 -4.98 -25.60
N SER A 411 20.23 -5.40 -25.08
CA SER A 411 20.44 -6.80 -24.67
C SER A 411 19.76 -7.07 -23.31
N VAL A 412 19.11 -8.24 -23.18
CA VAL A 412 18.48 -8.69 -21.93
C VAL A 412 19.53 -8.87 -20.83
N GLU A 413 20.72 -9.34 -21.19
CA GLU A 413 21.86 -9.53 -20.30
C GLU A 413 22.31 -8.18 -19.72
N SER A 414 22.40 -7.16 -20.57
CA SER A 414 22.81 -5.81 -20.18
C SER A 414 21.82 -5.22 -19.17
N ILE A 415 20.51 -5.34 -19.45
CA ILE A 415 19.46 -4.91 -18.52
C ILE A 415 19.57 -5.66 -17.20
N THR A 416 19.71 -6.99 -17.26
CA THR A 416 19.81 -7.83 -16.06
C THR A 416 21.02 -7.46 -15.20
N TRP A 417 22.19 -7.22 -15.82
CA TRP A 417 23.38 -6.76 -15.10
C TRP A 417 23.20 -5.39 -14.46
N VAL A 418 22.64 -4.42 -15.20
CA VAL A 418 22.32 -3.10 -14.65
C VAL A 418 21.39 -3.23 -13.44
N CYS A 419 20.32 -4.01 -13.57
CA CYS A 419 19.41 -4.28 -12.47
C CYS A 419 20.13 -4.94 -11.28
N ARG A 420 21.02 -5.92 -11.50
CA ARG A 420 21.82 -6.58 -10.43
C ARG A 420 22.66 -5.60 -9.62
N PHE A 421 23.23 -4.58 -10.25
CA PHE A 421 23.92 -3.52 -9.52
C PHE A 421 22.92 -2.57 -8.85
N LEU A 422 21.86 -2.18 -9.54
CA LEU A 422 20.87 -1.22 -9.04
C LEU A 422 20.02 -1.74 -7.88
N ILE A 423 19.77 -3.04 -7.75
CA ILE A 423 18.96 -3.58 -6.65
C ILE A 423 19.67 -3.39 -5.30
N ILE A 424 21.01 -3.29 -5.31
CA ILE A 424 21.82 -3.01 -4.13
C ILE A 424 22.15 -1.51 -4.06
N LEU A 425 22.76 -0.96 -5.11
CA LEU A 425 23.25 0.42 -5.12
C LEU A 425 22.13 1.45 -5.18
N GLY A 426 21.04 1.15 -5.88
CA GLY A 426 19.89 2.04 -6.05
C GLY A 426 19.25 2.41 -4.72
N PRO A 427 18.81 1.46 -3.88
CA PRO A 427 18.27 1.76 -2.56
C PRO A 427 19.23 2.52 -1.65
N ILE A 428 20.54 2.22 -1.70
CA ILE A 428 21.56 2.92 -0.91
C ILE A 428 21.66 4.40 -1.35
N PHE A 429 21.77 4.62 -2.66
CA PHE A 429 21.83 5.96 -3.24
C PHE A 429 20.53 6.74 -2.97
N ALA A 430 19.38 6.12 -3.17
CA ALA A 430 18.07 6.70 -2.91
C ALA A 430 17.92 7.09 -1.43
N PHE A 431 18.31 6.21 -0.50
CA PHE A 431 18.33 6.52 0.93
C PHE A 431 19.18 7.77 1.22
N TRP A 432 20.42 7.80 0.73
CA TRP A 432 21.33 8.92 0.95
C TRP A 432 20.79 10.23 0.36
N LEU A 433 20.29 10.20 -0.86
CA LEU A 433 19.77 11.36 -1.57
C LEU A 433 18.51 11.90 -0.90
N THR A 434 17.53 11.02 -0.61
CA THR A 434 16.28 11.41 0.07
C THR A 434 16.56 12.02 1.44
N ARG A 435 17.49 11.45 2.21
CA ARG A 435 17.85 12.00 3.52
C ARG A 435 18.42 13.42 3.39
N ARG A 436 19.28 13.67 2.39
CA ARG A 436 19.81 15.01 2.09
C ARG A 436 18.73 15.98 1.66
N ILE A 437 17.81 15.55 0.79
CA ILE A 437 16.66 16.37 0.36
C ILE A 437 15.81 16.75 1.57
N CYS A 438 15.52 15.81 2.47
CA CYS A 438 14.75 16.10 3.69
C CYS A 438 15.44 17.17 4.54
N PHE A 439 16.75 17.08 4.76
CA PHE A 439 17.49 18.12 5.49
C PHE A 439 17.50 19.47 4.77
N GLY A 440 17.62 19.49 3.44
CA GLY A 440 17.49 20.72 2.65
C GLY A 440 16.11 21.36 2.80
N LEU A 441 15.04 20.55 2.77
CA LEU A 441 13.68 21.02 3.00
C LEU A 441 13.45 21.53 4.43
N GLN A 442 14.05 20.88 5.44
CA GLN A 442 13.98 21.34 6.83
C GLN A 442 14.70 22.67 7.04
N ARG A 443 15.88 22.86 6.42
CA ARG A 443 16.60 24.14 6.46
C ARG A 443 15.80 25.25 5.80
N ARG A 444 15.25 25.00 4.61
CA ARG A 444 14.34 25.94 3.95
C ARG A 444 13.14 26.29 4.83
N ASP A 445 12.53 25.32 5.50
CA ASP A 445 11.41 25.59 6.41
C ASP A 445 11.86 26.41 7.64
N ARG A 446 13.07 26.16 8.17
CA ARG A 446 13.68 26.94 9.25
C ARG A 446 13.92 28.39 8.82
N ASP A 447 14.51 28.59 7.65
CA ASP A 447 14.82 29.91 7.10
C ASP A 447 13.54 30.71 6.84
N LYS A 448 12.48 30.05 6.32
CA LYS A 448 11.16 30.67 6.19
C LYS A 448 10.55 31.12 7.50
N VAL A 449 10.77 30.38 8.59
CA VAL A 449 10.29 30.78 9.92
C VAL A 449 11.06 32.00 10.41
N LEU A 450 12.38 32.04 10.23
CA LEU A 450 13.22 33.13 10.72
C LEU A 450 13.08 34.41 9.89
N HIS A 451 13.06 34.29 8.57
CA HIS A 451 13.17 35.43 7.67
C HIS A 451 11.87 35.78 6.96
N GLY A 452 10.84 34.92 7.00
CA GLY A 452 9.59 35.12 6.27
C GLY A 452 9.57 34.43 4.90
N ALA A 453 8.48 34.66 4.15
CA ALA A 453 8.33 34.16 2.79
C ALA A 453 8.96 35.11 1.77
N GLU A 454 9.78 34.55 0.88
CA GLU A 454 10.30 35.18 -0.34
C GLU A 454 9.16 35.84 -1.13
N SER A 455 9.21 37.16 -1.33
CA SER A 455 8.19 37.89 -2.10
C SER A 455 8.52 37.97 -3.58
N GLY A 456 9.78 37.72 -3.97
CA GLY A 456 10.30 37.98 -5.31
C GLY A 456 10.55 39.46 -5.61
N ILE A 457 10.34 40.37 -4.65
CA ILE A 457 10.59 41.80 -4.80
C ILE A 457 12.01 42.10 -4.31
N ILE A 458 12.89 42.51 -5.22
CA ILE A 458 14.25 42.93 -4.90
C ILE A 458 14.28 44.46 -4.75
N THR A 459 14.76 44.95 -3.61
CA THR A 459 15.01 46.37 -3.36
C THR A 459 16.51 46.64 -3.36
N ARG A 460 16.90 47.84 -3.80
CA ARG A 460 18.29 48.30 -3.80
C ARG A 460 18.45 49.41 -2.77
N SER A 461 19.38 49.25 -1.84
CA SER A 461 19.70 50.27 -0.83
C SER A 461 20.42 51.47 -1.46
N PRO A 462 20.42 52.64 -0.81
CA PRO A 462 21.18 53.82 -1.27
C PRO A 462 22.68 53.55 -1.49
N GLU A 463 23.26 52.63 -0.71
CA GLU A 463 24.65 52.18 -0.78
C GLU A 463 24.89 51.16 -1.91
N GLY A 464 23.81 50.72 -2.58
CA GLY A 464 23.85 49.82 -3.72
C GLY A 464 23.70 48.34 -3.40
N ALA A 465 23.44 47.96 -2.15
CA ALA A 465 23.16 46.57 -1.79
C ALA A 465 21.78 46.13 -2.31
N PHE A 466 21.64 44.85 -2.66
CA PHE A 466 20.36 44.26 -3.05
C PHE A 466 19.84 43.36 -1.93
N SER A 467 18.58 43.53 -1.55
CA SER A 467 17.89 42.66 -0.59
C SER A 467 16.54 42.22 -1.16
N GLU A 468 16.12 40.99 -0.84
CA GLU A 468 14.78 40.52 -1.14
C GLU A 468 13.86 40.87 0.02
N VAL A 469 12.73 41.50 -0.28
CA VAL A 469 11.70 41.80 0.73
C VAL A 469 11.04 40.49 1.14
N HIS A 470 11.01 40.20 2.42
CA HIS A 470 10.32 39.01 2.92
C HIS A 470 8.98 39.37 3.59
N THR A 471 7.95 38.58 3.29
CA THR A 471 6.63 38.72 3.91
C THR A 471 6.56 37.88 5.19
N PRO A 472 6.16 38.44 6.34
CA PRO A 472 6.05 37.67 7.58
C PRO A 472 4.98 36.59 7.44
N LEU A 473 5.27 35.42 8.01
CA LEU A 473 4.33 34.29 8.01
C LEU A 473 3.18 34.52 8.98
N SER A 474 1.99 34.02 8.62
CA SER A 474 0.87 33.99 9.56
C SER A 474 1.15 33.06 10.75
N GLN A 475 0.53 33.32 11.90
CA GLN A 475 0.67 32.45 13.09
C GLN A 475 0.33 30.98 12.80
N GLY A 476 -0.65 30.74 11.93
CA GLY A 476 -1.02 29.39 11.54
C GLY A 476 0.04 28.67 10.70
N GLU A 477 0.80 29.41 9.89
CA GLU A 477 1.92 28.88 9.10
C GLU A 477 3.15 28.63 9.96
N LEU A 478 3.47 29.56 10.86
CA LEU A 478 4.53 29.38 11.86
C LEU A 478 4.28 28.12 12.68
N HIS A 479 3.07 27.94 13.21
CA HIS A 479 2.69 26.73 13.96
C HIS A 479 2.84 25.47 13.09
N LYS A 480 2.37 25.50 11.85
CA LYS A 480 2.49 24.36 10.92
C LYS A 480 3.94 23.93 10.66
N LEU A 481 4.89 24.87 10.65
CA LEU A 481 6.31 24.58 10.41
C LEU A 481 7.03 24.14 11.70
N THR A 482 6.67 24.70 12.85
CA THR A 482 7.34 24.42 14.13
C THR A 482 6.71 23.29 14.96
N ALA A 483 5.47 22.89 14.65
CA ALA A 483 4.73 21.80 15.33
C ALA A 483 5.20 20.41 14.90
N HIS A 484 6.43 20.06 15.26
CA HIS A 484 7.00 18.72 15.12
C HIS A 484 8.01 18.46 16.23
N ASP A 485 8.22 17.19 16.59
CA ASP A 485 9.21 16.80 17.60
C ASP A 485 10.61 16.72 16.98
N VAL A 486 11.63 17.09 17.77
CA VAL A 486 13.05 16.89 17.41
C VAL A 486 13.61 15.83 18.35
N HIS A 487 13.74 14.61 17.83
CA HIS A 487 14.29 13.48 18.59
C HIS A 487 15.81 13.62 18.72
N ARG A 488 16.32 13.43 19.93
CA ARG A 488 17.76 13.45 20.23
C ARG A 488 18.28 12.02 20.46
N PRO A 489 19.51 11.71 20.01
CA PRO A 489 20.16 10.44 20.33
C PRO A 489 20.23 10.17 21.82
N LEU A 490 19.98 8.92 22.22
CA LEU A 490 20.14 8.50 23.60
C LEU A 490 21.63 8.43 23.93
N THR A 491 22.05 9.18 24.95
CA THR A 491 23.39 9.08 25.53
C THR A 491 23.40 8.01 26.62
N LEU A 492 24.43 7.15 26.62
CA LEU A 492 24.65 6.18 27.69
C LEU A 492 25.36 6.89 28.84
N THR A 493 24.64 7.19 29.92
CA THR A 493 25.20 7.93 31.07
C THR A 493 25.94 7.04 32.06
N GLU A 494 25.57 5.77 32.22
CA GLU A 494 26.21 4.86 33.17
C GLU A 494 26.39 3.45 32.58
N VAL A 495 27.64 3.07 32.32
CA VAL A 495 28.02 1.76 31.75
C VAL A 495 28.24 0.72 32.85
N THR A 496 28.64 1.18 34.03
CA THR A 496 28.94 0.41 35.25
C THR A 496 28.42 1.16 36.46
N ASP A 497 27.92 0.45 37.47
CA ASP A 497 27.59 1.04 38.76
C ASP A 497 28.85 1.41 39.57
N ALA A 498 28.65 1.98 40.77
CA ALA A 498 29.74 2.37 41.67
C ALA A 498 30.65 1.19 42.10
N ASN A 499 30.22 -0.06 41.91
CA ASN A 499 30.96 -1.28 42.25
C ASN A 499 31.56 -1.96 41.00
N GLY A 500 31.51 -1.32 39.83
CA GLY A 500 32.03 -1.88 38.57
C GLY A 500 31.13 -2.93 37.93
N VAL A 501 29.91 -3.15 38.42
CA VAL A 501 28.97 -4.10 37.85
C VAL A 501 28.32 -3.48 36.61
N PRO A 502 28.36 -4.14 35.44
CA PRO A 502 27.71 -3.65 34.24
C PRO A 502 26.20 -3.48 34.47
N ALA A 503 25.64 -2.35 34.02
CA ALA A 503 24.21 -2.12 34.13
C ALA A 503 23.39 -3.28 33.51
N PRO A 504 22.29 -3.73 34.12
CA PRO A 504 21.45 -4.78 33.56
C PRO A 504 20.98 -4.36 32.15
N ASN A 505 21.02 -5.30 31.20
CA ASN A 505 20.70 -5.07 29.78
C ASN A 505 21.64 -4.10 29.02
N LEU A 506 22.88 -3.88 29.48
CA LEU A 506 23.86 -2.99 28.83
C LEU A 506 24.04 -3.25 27.33
N ARG A 507 24.05 -4.52 26.88
CA ARG A 507 24.15 -4.86 25.46
C ARG A 507 22.98 -4.29 24.64
N ARG A 508 21.76 -4.42 25.15
CA ARG A 508 20.54 -3.89 24.51
C ARG A 508 20.54 -2.36 24.53
N ALA A 509 21.00 -1.74 25.62
CA ALA A 509 21.14 -0.29 25.73
C ALA A 509 22.19 0.25 24.73
N LYS A 510 23.36 -0.40 24.61
CA LYS A 510 24.38 -0.07 23.62
C LYS A 510 23.86 -0.17 22.18
N LEU A 511 23.15 -1.26 21.87
CA LEU A 511 22.55 -1.44 20.54
C LEU A 511 21.53 -0.33 20.24
N ARG A 512 20.67 -0.02 21.21
CA ARG A 512 19.66 1.04 21.07
C ARG A 512 20.30 2.41 20.90
N ALA A 513 21.29 2.76 21.71
CA ALA A 513 22.01 4.04 21.58
C ALA A 513 22.66 4.19 20.19
N LYS A 514 23.29 3.12 19.67
CA LYS A 514 23.84 3.11 18.30
C LYS A 514 22.73 3.28 17.25
N ALA A 515 21.60 2.61 17.41
CA ALA A 515 20.47 2.73 16.51
C ALA A 515 19.88 4.15 16.52
N THR A 516 19.67 4.75 17.69
CA THR A 516 19.19 6.12 17.84
C THR A 516 20.20 7.12 17.27
N GLN A 517 21.51 6.90 17.46
CA GLN A 517 22.56 7.73 16.85
C GLN A 517 22.55 7.64 15.33
N TRP A 518 22.39 6.46 14.74
CA TRP A 518 22.29 6.31 13.29
C TRP A 518 21.02 7.00 12.73
N TYR A 519 19.89 6.83 13.44
CA TYR A 519 18.59 7.32 13.03
C TYR A 519 18.43 8.84 13.18
N PHE A 520 18.88 9.41 14.30
CA PHE A 520 18.68 10.81 14.68
C PHE A 520 19.97 11.62 14.89
N GLY A 521 21.15 11.04 14.63
CA GLY A 521 22.44 11.72 14.87
C GLY A 521 22.64 12.99 14.04
N GLN A 522 22.16 12.99 12.80
CA GLN A 522 22.05 14.20 11.97
C GLN A 522 20.63 14.76 12.07
N ARG A 523 20.52 16.06 12.37
CA ARG A 523 19.24 16.77 12.54
C ARG A 523 19.39 18.26 12.25
N VAL A 524 18.28 18.90 11.95
CA VAL A 524 18.14 20.36 11.87
C VAL A 524 17.34 20.78 13.10
N GLU A 525 17.92 21.67 13.92
CA GLU A 525 17.22 22.19 15.11
C GLU A 525 16.14 23.19 14.69
N LYS A 526 15.07 23.26 15.49
CA LYS A 526 13.99 24.23 15.28
C LYS A 526 14.49 25.64 15.65
N PRO A 527 13.97 26.71 15.00
CA PRO A 527 14.17 28.07 15.46
C PRO A 527 13.80 28.23 16.93
N THR A 528 14.66 28.86 17.73
CA THR A 528 14.28 29.27 19.09
C THR A 528 13.44 30.54 19.05
N ALA A 529 12.72 30.83 20.14
CA ALA A 529 11.96 32.08 20.25
C ALA A 529 12.90 33.30 20.23
N GLU A 530 14.11 33.15 20.78
CA GLU A 530 15.17 34.15 20.75
C GLU A 530 15.66 34.39 19.32
N GLU A 531 16.04 33.33 18.59
CA GLU A 531 16.47 33.44 17.18
C GLU A 531 15.40 34.09 16.29
N TYR A 532 14.13 33.78 16.52
CA TYR A 532 13.01 34.41 15.81
C TYR A 532 12.81 35.88 16.19
N HIS A 533 13.01 36.24 17.45
CA HIS A 533 12.90 37.63 17.88
C HIS A 533 14.07 38.47 17.38
N GLU A 534 15.28 37.91 17.42
CA GLU A 534 16.49 38.50 16.84
C GLU A 534 16.33 38.71 15.34
N SER A 535 15.80 37.73 14.60
CA SER A 535 15.64 37.86 13.14
C SER A 535 14.65 38.96 12.73
N ILE A 536 13.58 39.16 13.51
CA ILE A 536 12.63 40.25 13.28
C ILE A 536 13.21 41.61 13.69
N THR A 537 13.96 41.66 14.79
CA THR A 537 14.49 42.92 15.35
C THR A 537 15.74 43.42 14.63
N SER A 538 16.54 42.53 14.05
CA SER A 538 17.77 42.88 13.33
C SER A 538 17.52 43.50 11.94
N GLY A 539 16.27 43.62 11.49
CA GLY A 539 15.92 44.38 10.29
C GLY A 539 16.49 43.84 8.98
N HIS A 540 16.85 42.54 8.91
CA HIS A 540 17.27 41.89 7.66
C HIS A 540 16.05 41.51 6.78
N HIS A 541 15.08 42.42 6.66
CA HIS A 541 13.83 42.27 5.92
C HIS A 541 13.74 43.24 4.75
#